data_AF-A0A3D2X8E6-F1
#
_entry.id   AF-A0A3D2X8E6-F1
#
_cell.length_a   1.000
_cell.length_b   1.000
_cell.length_c   1.000
_cell.angle_alpha   90.00
_cell.angle_beta   90.00
_cell.angle_gamma   90.00
#
_symmetry.space_group_name_H-M   'P 1'
#
loop_
_entity.id
_entity.type
_entity.pdbx_description
1 polymer ?
#
loop_
_entity_poly.entity_id
_entity_poly.type
_entity_poly.pdbx_seq_one_letter_code
_entity_poly.pdbx_strand_id
1 'polypeptide(L)'
;KSRFFTQIQLSNDCKNENVKSFHDNYNQPKSSITQLNNSYHDINSSHEIKWHMIGHLQRNKVKYIVDKVTLIHSVDSYRLAEQIDIDAKKKGVLVDILIEINIADEESKFGVKPSEAEALIREISSLSSIRVKGLMTVAPYTENPEENRTYFKKMHHLHVDINEKNIDNVFMKIL
;
A
#
# COMPACT_ATOMS: atom_id res chain seq x y z
N LYS A 1 18.55 -15.70 -6.27
CA LYS A 1 17.07 -15.72 -6.16
C LYS A 1 16.67 -14.77 -5.02
N SER A 2 16.35 -13.53 -5.36
CA SER A 2 16.07 -12.46 -4.38
C SER A 2 14.87 -12.82 -3.50
N ARG A 3 15.08 -12.78 -2.18
CA ARG A 3 14.01 -12.89 -1.18
C ARG A 3 13.32 -11.53 -1.13
N PHE A 4 12.21 -11.37 -1.84
CA PHE A 4 11.38 -10.17 -1.71
C PHE A 4 10.64 -10.24 -0.37
N PHE A 5 11.06 -9.40 0.59
CA PHE A 5 10.44 -9.29 1.89
C PHE A 5 9.20 -8.39 1.78
N THR A 6 8.05 -8.92 2.17
CA THR A 6 6.82 -8.14 2.40
C THR A 6 6.97 -7.47 3.77
N GLN A 7 6.98 -6.13 3.82
CA GLN A 7 7.12 -5.38 5.07
C GLN A 7 5.73 -4.91 5.54
N ILE A 8 5.36 -5.22 6.78
CA ILE A 8 4.12 -4.73 7.37
C ILE A 8 4.52 -3.73 8.45
N GLN A 9 3.93 -2.54 8.41
CA GLN A 9 4.24 -1.48 9.36
C GLN A 9 3.03 -1.18 10.24
N LEU A 10 3.29 -0.98 11.53
CA LEU A 10 2.34 -0.50 12.53
C LEU A 10 2.25 1.01 12.46
N SER A 11 1.06 1.58 12.34
CA SER A 11 0.82 3.00 12.61
C SER A 11 -0.21 3.19 13.72
N ASN A 12 0.10 4.06 14.68
CA ASN A 12 -0.88 4.60 15.61
C ASN A 12 -1.44 5.88 14.98
N ASP A 13 -2.66 5.85 14.48
CA ASP A 13 -3.33 6.98 13.79
C ASP A 13 -3.71 8.16 14.72
N CYS A 14 -2.99 8.37 15.82
CA CYS A 14 -3.13 9.52 16.73
C CYS A 14 -1.83 10.34 16.77
N LYS A 15 -1.68 11.29 15.82
CA LYS A 15 -0.81 12.50 15.85
C LYS A 15 0.67 12.38 16.28
N ASN A 16 1.23 11.18 16.44
CA ASN A 16 2.66 10.98 16.67
C ASN A 16 3.12 9.79 15.83
N GLU A 17 3.82 10.08 14.74
CA GLU A 17 4.42 9.09 13.85
C GLU A 17 5.51 8.30 14.60
N ASN A 18 5.11 7.19 15.21
CA ASN A 18 6.03 6.12 15.59
C ASN A 18 5.61 4.87 14.82
N VAL A 19 6.04 4.81 13.56
CA VAL A 19 5.81 3.66 12.70
C VAL A 19 6.76 2.54 13.10
N LYS A 20 6.26 1.45 13.69
CA LYS A 20 7.07 0.25 13.98
C LYS A 20 6.95 -0.75 12.83
N SER A 21 8.04 -0.99 12.10
CA SER A 21 8.04 -1.99 11.03
C SER A 21 8.25 -3.41 11.57
N PHE A 22 7.36 -4.34 11.23
CA PHE A 22 7.58 -5.78 11.37
C PHE A 22 7.92 -6.40 10.00
N HIS A 23 8.95 -7.24 9.97
CA HIS A 23 9.32 -8.00 8.78
C HIS A 23 8.67 -9.38 8.84
N ASP A 24 7.54 -9.52 8.15
CA ASP A 24 6.85 -10.81 8.05
C ASP A 24 7.53 -11.67 6.97
N ASN A 25 8.44 -12.52 7.42
CA ASN A 25 9.13 -13.46 6.56
C ASN A 25 8.19 -14.65 6.26
N TYR A 26 7.38 -14.53 5.21
CA TYR A 26 6.40 -15.53 4.75
C TYR A 26 7.02 -16.87 4.23
N ASN A 27 8.27 -17.15 4.59
CA ASN A 27 9.02 -18.36 4.26
C ASN A 27 9.55 -19.10 5.52
N GLN A 28 8.98 -18.82 6.70
CA GLN A 28 9.38 -19.42 7.98
C GLN A 28 8.50 -20.63 8.38
N PRO A 29 9.02 -21.57 9.19
CA PRO A 29 8.27 -22.73 9.68
C PRO A 29 7.01 -22.32 10.47
N LYS A 30 5.99 -23.20 10.50
CA LYS A 30 4.65 -22.93 11.07
C LYS A 30 4.65 -22.30 12.47
N SER A 31 5.69 -22.52 13.28
CA SER A 31 5.85 -21.94 14.62
C SER A 31 6.03 -20.42 14.63
N SER A 32 6.59 -19.81 13.58
CA SER A 32 6.81 -18.36 13.50
C SER A 32 5.56 -17.58 13.06
N ILE A 33 4.69 -18.22 12.27
CA ILE A 33 3.36 -17.66 11.93
C ILE A 33 2.48 -17.58 13.20
N THR A 34 2.62 -18.53 14.11
CA THR A 34 1.98 -18.51 15.42
C THR A 34 2.50 -17.37 16.29
N GLN A 35 3.80 -17.05 16.24
CA GLN A 35 4.37 -15.90 16.96
C GLN A 35 3.86 -14.56 16.42
N LEU A 36 3.64 -14.44 15.11
CA LEU A 36 2.97 -13.28 14.52
C LEU A 36 1.57 -13.09 15.13
N ASN A 37 0.74 -14.13 15.09
CA ASN A 37 -0.61 -14.13 15.68
C ASN A 37 -0.63 -13.76 17.17
N ASN A 38 0.37 -14.20 17.95
CA ASN A 38 0.48 -13.85 19.36
C ASN A 38 0.87 -12.37 19.57
N SER A 39 1.78 -11.83 18.74
CA SER A 39 2.15 -10.41 18.80
C SER A 39 1.00 -9.47 18.38
N TYR A 40 0.05 -9.92 17.55
CA TYR A 40 -1.18 -9.17 17.24
C TYR A 40 -2.12 -9.07 18.46
N HIS A 41 -2.09 -10.05 19.37
CA HIS A 41 -3.02 -10.13 20.49
C HIS A 41 -2.54 -9.31 21.71
N ASP A 42 -1.22 -9.30 21.96
CA ASP A 42 -0.65 -8.75 23.20
C ASP A 42 -0.60 -7.21 23.28
N ILE A 43 -0.80 -6.48 22.17
CA ILE A 43 -0.66 -5.00 22.13
C ILE A 43 -2.03 -4.28 22.22
N ASN A 44 -3.14 -5.00 22.34
CA ASN A 44 -4.51 -4.44 22.33
C ASN A 44 -4.97 -3.78 23.66
N SER A 45 -4.05 -3.23 24.45
CA SER A 45 -4.42 -2.45 25.65
C SER A 45 -4.28 -0.95 25.37
N SER A 46 -5.42 -0.30 25.07
CA SER A 46 -5.72 1.16 25.06
C SER A 46 -5.73 1.95 23.75
N HIS A 47 -5.24 1.46 22.61
CA HIS A 47 -5.38 2.15 21.31
C HIS A 47 -5.63 1.14 20.17
N GLU A 48 -6.56 1.45 19.26
CA GLU A 48 -6.83 0.63 18.07
C GLU A 48 -5.65 0.75 17.10
N ILE A 49 -4.81 -0.29 17.07
CA ILE A 49 -3.62 -0.34 16.24
C ILE A 49 -4.03 -0.63 14.79
N LYS A 50 -3.55 0.20 13.86
CA LYS A 50 -3.76 -0.02 12.43
C LYS A 50 -2.50 -0.52 11.77
N TRP A 51 -2.65 -1.58 10.98
CA TRP A 51 -1.56 -2.19 10.25
C TRP A 51 -1.61 -1.77 8.80
N HIS A 52 -0.49 -1.28 8.27
CA HIS A 52 -0.31 -0.91 6.88
C HIS A 52 0.67 -1.88 6.20
N MET A 53 0.37 -2.27 4.96
CA MET A 53 1.25 -3.08 4.13
C MET A 53 2.09 -2.16 3.24
N ILE A 54 3.42 -2.16 3.42
CA ILE A 54 4.37 -1.30 2.70
C ILE A 54 5.45 -2.14 2.01
N GLY A 55 5.83 -1.72 0.81
CA GLY A 55 6.75 -2.48 -0.04
C GLY A 55 6.05 -3.59 -0.81
N HIS A 56 6.80 -4.24 -1.70
CA HIS A 56 6.22 -5.05 -2.76
C HIS A 56 5.37 -6.23 -2.25
N LEU A 57 4.10 -6.26 -2.67
CA LEU A 57 3.15 -7.31 -2.34
C LEU A 57 3.00 -8.31 -3.51
N GLN A 58 3.47 -9.53 -3.30
CA GLN A 58 3.25 -10.61 -4.25
C GLN A 58 1.79 -11.09 -4.21
N ARG A 59 1.16 -11.22 -5.38
CA ARG A 59 -0.25 -11.64 -5.53
C ARG A 59 -0.61 -12.91 -4.74
N ASN A 60 0.25 -13.92 -4.71
CA ASN A 60 0.00 -15.17 -3.97
C ASN A 60 0.00 -15.01 -2.44
N LYS A 61 0.48 -13.88 -1.92
CA LYS A 61 0.52 -13.57 -0.48
C LYS A 61 -0.68 -12.74 0.00
N VAL A 62 -1.44 -12.14 -0.92
CA VAL A 62 -2.61 -11.29 -0.64
C VAL A 62 -3.58 -11.93 0.36
N LYS A 63 -3.98 -13.19 0.12
CA LYS A 63 -4.88 -13.97 1.01
C LYS A 63 -4.47 -14.05 2.49
N TYR A 64 -3.20 -13.81 2.83
CA TYR A 64 -2.73 -13.86 4.21
C TYR A 64 -2.83 -12.53 4.95
N ILE A 65 -3.01 -11.41 4.23
CA ILE A 65 -2.94 -10.06 4.80
C ILE A 65 -4.23 -9.25 4.69
N VAL A 66 -5.12 -9.53 3.73
CA VAL A 66 -6.28 -8.66 3.40
C VAL A 66 -7.26 -8.41 4.55
N ASP A 67 -7.30 -9.28 5.55
CA ASP A 67 -8.12 -9.18 6.78
C ASP A 67 -7.32 -8.70 8.00
N LYS A 68 -6.03 -8.42 7.83
CA LYS A 68 -5.11 -8.02 8.90
C LYS A 68 -4.62 -6.59 8.74
N VAL A 69 -4.62 -6.07 7.51
CA VAL A 69 -4.17 -4.73 7.19
C VAL A 69 -5.33 -3.82 6.87
N THR A 70 -5.18 -2.57 7.24
CA THR A 70 -6.14 -1.50 6.98
C THR A 70 -5.85 -0.76 5.68
N LEU A 71 -4.59 -0.72 5.24
CA LEU A 71 -4.15 -0.01 4.03
C LEU A 71 -2.99 -0.73 3.35
N ILE A 72 -3.03 -0.87 2.02
CA ILE A 72 -1.93 -1.42 1.20
C ILE A 72 -1.33 -0.30 0.33
N HIS A 73 -0.04 -0.03 0.47
CA HIS A 73 0.62 1.13 -0.15
C HIS A 73 1.21 0.85 -1.54
N SER A 74 1.37 -0.42 -1.89
CA SER A 74 2.23 -0.87 -3.00
C SER A 74 1.44 -1.37 -4.22
N VAL A 75 0.26 -0.83 -4.52
CA VAL A 75 -0.54 -1.33 -5.65
C VAL A 75 -0.05 -0.66 -6.93
N ASP A 76 0.56 -1.45 -7.81
CA ASP A 76 1.21 -0.99 -9.05
C ASP A 76 0.58 -1.57 -10.33
N SER A 77 -0.49 -2.36 -10.21
CA SER A 77 -1.06 -3.06 -11.35
C SER A 77 -2.49 -3.53 -11.10
N TYR A 78 -3.29 -3.59 -12.17
CA TYR A 78 -4.67 -4.07 -12.10
C TYR A 78 -4.71 -5.52 -11.59
N ARG A 79 -3.77 -6.37 -12.02
CA ARG A 79 -3.68 -7.77 -11.59
C ARG A 79 -3.48 -7.92 -10.08
N LEU A 80 -2.76 -7.01 -9.44
CA LEU A 80 -2.59 -7.02 -7.99
C LEU A 80 -3.87 -6.54 -7.30
N ALA A 81 -4.47 -5.45 -7.78
CA ALA A 81 -5.76 -4.97 -7.28
C ALA A 81 -6.86 -6.03 -7.42
N GLU A 82 -7.00 -6.66 -8.57
CA GLU A 82 -7.97 -7.75 -8.80
C GLU A 82 -7.78 -8.90 -7.81
N GLN A 83 -6.53 -9.30 -7.53
CA GLN A 83 -6.26 -10.34 -6.54
C GLN A 83 -6.66 -9.91 -5.12
N ILE A 84 -6.41 -8.64 -4.75
CA ILE A 84 -6.86 -8.06 -3.48
C ILE A 84 -8.37 -8.09 -3.39
N ASP A 85 -9.08 -7.68 -4.44
CA ASP A 85 -10.54 -7.66 -4.50
C ASP A 85 -11.13 -9.07 -4.34
N ILE A 86 -10.58 -10.06 -5.06
CA ILE A 86 -11.01 -11.46 -4.96
C ILE A 86 -10.86 -12.00 -3.54
N ASP A 87 -9.72 -11.77 -2.88
CA ASP A 87 -9.48 -12.31 -1.53
C ASP A 87 -10.21 -11.49 -0.46
N ALA A 88 -10.41 -10.18 -0.65
CA ALA A 88 -11.23 -9.33 0.20
C ALA A 88 -12.71 -9.75 0.17
N LYS A 89 -13.26 -10.02 -1.02
CA LYS A 89 -14.61 -10.58 -1.22
C LYS A 89 -14.81 -11.87 -0.44
N LYS A 90 -13.87 -12.81 -0.54
CA LYS A 90 -13.94 -14.10 0.17
C LYS A 90 -14.00 -13.93 1.70
N LYS A 91 -13.36 -12.88 2.22
CA LYS A 91 -13.32 -12.60 3.66
C LYS A 91 -14.38 -11.61 4.12
N GLY A 92 -15.18 -11.06 3.21
CA GLY A 92 -16.21 -10.06 3.53
C GLY A 92 -15.62 -8.74 4.05
N VAL A 93 -14.41 -8.38 3.62
CA VAL A 93 -13.72 -7.15 4.04
C VAL A 93 -13.62 -6.16 2.88
N LEU A 94 -13.44 -4.88 3.22
CA LEU A 94 -13.16 -3.80 2.28
C LEU A 94 -11.73 -3.31 2.53
N VAL A 95 -10.89 -3.31 1.50
CA VAL A 95 -9.46 -2.99 1.63
C VAL A 95 -9.18 -1.63 1.03
N ASP A 96 -8.56 -0.75 1.81
CA ASP A 96 -8.06 0.51 1.32
C ASP A 96 -6.68 0.32 0.66
N ILE A 97 -6.44 1.00 -0.45
CA ILE A 97 -5.16 0.92 -1.18
C ILE A 97 -4.64 2.30 -1.58
N LEU A 98 -3.33 2.40 -1.78
CA LEU A 98 -2.66 3.49 -2.50
C LEU A 98 -2.06 2.95 -3.79
N ILE A 99 -2.06 3.78 -4.83
CA ILE A 99 -1.38 3.45 -6.08
C ILE A 99 0.07 3.89 -6.00
N GLU A 100 0.99 2.95 -6.16
CA GLU A 100 2.43 3.23 -6.17
C GLU A 100 2.83 3.83 -7.53
N ILE A 101 3.39 5.03 -7.51
CA ILE A 101 3.81 5.78 -8.70
C ILE A 101 5.33 5.78 -8.78
N ASN A 102 5.86 5.33 -9.92
CA ASN A 102 7.27 5.49 -10.27
C ASN A 102 7.49 6.92 -10.82
N ILE A 103 7.49 7.90 -9.92
CA ILE A 103 7.54 9.33 -10.27
C ILE A 103 8.88 9.76 -10.90
N ALA A 104 9.93 8.97 -10.66
CA ALA A 104 11.29 9.19 -11.15
C ALA A 104 11.58 8.44 -12.46
N ASP A 105 10.65 7.60 -12.94
CA ASP A 105 10.80 6.75 -14.13
C ASP A 105 12.05 5.86 -14.10
N GLU A 106 12.40 5.34 -12.91
CA GLU A 106 13.55 4.46 -12.72
C GLU A 106 13.17 3.01 -13.07
N GLU A 107 13.84 2.39 -14.06
CA GLU A 107 13.55 1.01 -14.50
C GLU A 107 13.67 -0.04 -13.39
N SER A 108 14.47 0.24 -12.36
CA SER A 108 14.73 -0.67 -11.24
C SER A 108 13.66 -0.62 -10.16
N LYS A 109 12.71 0.32 -10.23
CA LYS A 109 11.70 0.55 -9.20
C LYS A 109 10.30 0.10 -9.62
N PHE A 110 9.52 -0.28 -8.62
CA PHE A 110 8.10 -0.60 -8.79
C PHE A 110 7.26 0.67 -8.93
N GLY A 111 5.99 0.47 -9.26
CA GLY A 111 5.02 1.54 -9.47
C GLY A 111 4.72 1.81 -10.93
N VAL A 112 3.54 2.36 -11.18
CA VAL A 112 3.11 2.76 -12.52
C VAL A 112 3.71 4.10 -12.92
N LYS A 113 3.84 4.33 -14.22
CA LYS A 113 4.24 5.65 -14.71
C LYS A 113 3.15 6.67 -14.38
N PRO A 114 3.50 7.94 -14.09
CA PRO A 114 2.52 9.00 -13.86
C PRO A 114 1.45 9.10 -14.96
N SER A 115 1.85 8.89 -16.22
CA SER A 115 0.97 8.91 -17.40
C SER A 115 -0.05 7.76 -17.44
N GLU A 116 0.22 6.66 -16.75
CA GLU A 116 -0.62 5.45 -16.74
C GLU A 116 -1.52 5.38 -15.50
N ALA A 117 -1.24 6.21 -14.50
CA ALA A 117 -1.89 6.18 -13.19
C ALA A 117 -3.41 6.37 -13.28
N GLU A 118 -3.88 7.37 -14.04
CA GLU A 118 -5.33 7.62 -14.18
C GLU A 118 -6.04 6.42 -14.81
N ALA A 119 -5.48 5.84 -15.87
CA ALA A 119 -6.06 4.69 -16.55
C ALA A 119 -6.18 3.49 -15.60
N LEU A 120 -5.11 3.17 -14.86
CA LEU A 120 -5.13 2.11 -13.87
C LEU A 120 -6.17 2.37 -12.77
N ILE A 121 -6.25 3.59 -12.25
CA ILE A 121 -7.22 3.95 -11.20
C ILE A 121 -8.65 3.77 -11.70
N ARG A 122 -8.93 4.13 -12.95
CA ARG A 122 -10.25 3.91 -13.57
C ARG A 122 -10.59 2.43 -13.68
N GLU A 123 -9.65 1.58 -14.06
CA GLU A 123 -9.87 0.13 -14.09
C GLU A 123 -10.17 -0.41 -12.68
N ILE A 124 -9.35 -0.03 -11.70
CA ILE A 124 -9.48 -0.44 -10.29
C ILE A 124 -10.80 0.07 -9.67
N SER A 125 -11.29 1.24 -10.09
CA SER A 125 -12.51 1.85 -9.53
C SER A 125 -13.74 0.94 -9.62
N SER A 126 -13.75 0.02 -10.60
CA SER A 126 -14.83 -0.96 -10.82
C SER A 126 -14.83 -2.12 -9.82
N LEU A 127 -13.77 -2.30 -9.03
CA LEU A 127 -13.63 -3.37 -8.05
C LEU A 127 -14.40 -3.01 -6.77
N SER A 128 -15.28 -3.91 -6.32
CA SER A 128 -16.27 -3.62 -5.28
C SER A 128 -15.75 -3.77 -3.85
N SER A 129 -14.62 -4.45 -3.65
CA SER A 129 -14.04 -4.72 -2.31
C SER A 129 -12.71 -4.01 -2.09
N ILE A 130 -12.44 -2.98 -2.89
CA ILE A 130 -11.27 -2.10 -2.77
C ILE A 130 -11.73 -0.65 -2.77
N ARG A 131 -10.99 0.24 -2.10
CA ARG A 131 -11.12 1.69 -2.30
C ARG A 131 -9.74 2.30 -2.53
N VAL A 132 -9.60 3.13 -3.56
CA VAL A 132 -8.36 3.90 -3.77
C VAL A 132 -8.39 5.09 -2.80
N LYS A 133 -7.39 5.22 -1.94
CA LYS A 133 -7.30 6.28 -0.92
C LYS A 133 -6.33 7.39 -1.25
N GLY A 134 -5.59 7.25 -2.33
CA GLY A 134 -4.46 8.11 -2.58
C GLY A 134 -3.44 7.51 -3.51
N LEU A 135 -2.31 8.18 -3.54
CA LEU A 135 -1.12 7.77 -4.25
C LEU A 135 0.02 7.56 -3.25
N MET A 136 1.03 6.81 -3.66
CA MET A 136 2.25 6.59 -2.90
C MET A 136 3.44 6.64 -3.86
N THR A 137 4.61 7.07 -3.40
CA THR A 137 5.84 6.98 -4.20
C THR A 137 7.06 6.75 -3.32
N VAL A 138 8.07 6.09 -3.88
CA VAL A 138 9.38 5.93 -3.26
C VAL A 138 10.37 6.82 -4.00
N ALA A 139 10.61 8.01 -3.43
CA ALA A 139 11.56 8.96 -4.00
C ALA A 139 12.97 8.36 -4.15
N PRO A 140 13.76 8.82 -5.14
CA PRO A 140 15.17 8.45 -5.24
C PRO A 140 15.94 8.79 -3.97
N TYR A 141 16.97 7.98 -3.70
CA TYR A 141 17.97 8.36 -2.72
C TYR A 141 18.79 9.52 -3.28
N THR A 142 18.89 10.60 -2.52
CA THR A 142 19.71 11.77 -2.85
C THR A 142 20.37 12.27 -1.57
N GLU A 143 21.58 12.82 -1.71
CA GLU A 143 22.29 13.49 -0.62
C GLU A 143 21.66 14.86 -0.29
N ASN A 144 20.96 15.46 -1.25
CA ASN A 144 20.30 16.75 -1.10
C ASN A 144 18.77 16.60 -1.17
N PRO A 145 18.04 16.72 -0.05
CA PRO A 145 16.59 16.62 -0.01
C PRO A 145 15.84 17.58 -0.97
N GLU A 146 16.43 18.72 -1.32
CA GLU A 146 15.82 19.66 -2.27
C GLU A 146 15.69 19.06 -3.68
N GLU A 147 16.52 18.09 -4.06
CA GLU A 147 16.38 17.39 -5.35
C GLU A 147 15.08 16.60 -5.43
N ASN A 148 14.63 16.04 -4.29
CA ASN A 148 13.38 15.30 -4.21
C ASN A 148 12.13 16.17 -4.27
N ARG A 149 12.27 17.47 -4.01
CA ARG A 149 11.15 18.43 -4.03
C ARG A 149 10.45 18.47 -5.38
N THR A 150 11.20 18.29 -6.48
CA THR A 150 10.62 18.23 -7.83
C THR A 150 9.69 17.02 -8.00
N TYR A 151 10.05 15.87 -7.43
CA TYR A 151 9.22 14.66 -7.47
C TYR A 151 7.95 14.83 -6.64
N PHE A 152 8.05 15.35 -5.41
CA PHE A 152 6.88 15.62 -4.57
C PHE A 152 5.93 16.64 -5.21
N LYS A 153 6.45 17.66 -5.90
CA LYS A 153 5.62 18.61 -6.65
C LYS A 153 4.86 17.94 -7.79
N LYS A 154 5.54 17.09 -8.58
CA LYS A 154 4.90 16.30 -9.65
C LYS A 154 3.83 15.35 -9.08
N MET A 155 4.14 14.71 -7.96
CA MET A 155 3.23 13.81 -7.26
C MET A 155 1.97 14.53 -6.76
N HIS A 156 2.13 15.73 -6.19
CA HIS A 156 1.02 16.57 -5.77
C HIS A 156 0.15 17.03 -6.94
N HIS A 157 0.75 17.44 -8.06
CA HIS A 157 -0.02 17.78 -9.26
C HIS A 157 -0.84 16.59 -9.74
N LEU A 158 -0.22 15.40 -9.85
CA LEU A 158 -0.93 14.18 -10.24
C LEU A 158 -2.09 13.83 -9.30
N HIS A 159 -1.88 13.98 -7.98
CA HIS A 159 -2.92 13.78 -6.97
C HIS A 159 -4.11 14.72 -7.16
N VAL A 160 -3.85 16.03 -7.36
CA VAL A 160 -4.90 17.02 -7.62
C VAL A 160 -5.64 16.71 -8.91
N ASP A 161 -4.92 16.47 -10.00
CA ASP A 161 -5.49 16.20 -11.32
C ASP A 161 -6.44 14.99 -11.29
N ILE A 162 -6.06 13.91 -10.60
CA ILE A 162 -6.91 12.72 -10.47
C ILE A 162 -8.10 12.99 -9.54
N ASN A 163 -7.90 13.71 -8.43
CA ASN A 163 -8.98 14.04 -7.51
C ASN A 163 -10.10 14.85 -8.20
N GLU A 164 -9.74 15.76 -9.12
CA GLU A 164 -10.69 16.54 -9.90
C GLU A 164 -11.51 15.71 -10.91
N LYS A 165 -11.05 14.50 -11.27
CA LYS A 165 -11.80 13.60 -12.16
C LYS A 165 -13.04 13.02 -11.52
N ASN A 166 -13.20 13.10 -10.20
CA ASN A 166 -14.36 12.59 -9.45
C ASN A 166 -14.71 11.14 -9.82
N ILE A 167 -13.69 10.27 -9.86
CA ILE A 167 -13.86 8.85 -10.19
C ILE A 167 -14.54 8.15 -9.01
N ASP A 168 -15.56 7.34 -9.29
CA ASP A 168 -16.24 6.54 -8.26
C ASP A 168 -15.24 5.65 -7.51
N ASN A 169 -15.48 5.41 -6.22
CA ASN A 169 -14.65 4.52 -5.40
C ASN A 169 -13.17 4.97 -5.23
N VAL A 170 -12.87 6.22 -5.59
CA VAL A 170 -11.58 6.89 -5.42
C VAL A 170 -11.73 8.06 -4.47
N PHE A 171 -10.92 8.09 -3.42
CA PHE A 171 -10.92 9.10 -2.38
C PHE A 171 -9.50 9.57 -2.14
N MET A 172 -9.01 10.53 -2.93
CA MET A 172 -7.64 11.08 -2.83
C MET A 172 -7.46 11.88 -1.53
N LYS A 173 -7.23 11.16 -0.43
CA LYS A 173 -7.06 11.69 0.93
C LYS A 173 -5.62 11.55 1.44
N ILE A 174 -4.81 10.74 0.77
CA ILE A 174 -3.46 10.37 1.17
C ILE A 174 -2.52 10.60 -0.02
N LEU A 175 -1.36 11.20 0.24
CA LEU A 175 -0.30 11.47 -0.73
C LEU A 175 1.07 11.23 -0.09
#